data_AF-F8AZK4-F1
#
_entry.id   AF-F8AZK4-F1
#
_cell.length_a   1.000
_cell.length_b   1.000
_cell.length_c   1.000
_cell.angle_alpha   90.00
_cell.angle_beta   90.00
_cell.angle_gamma   90.00
#
_symmetry.space_group_name_H-M   'P 1'
#
loop_
_entity.id
_entity.type
_entity.pdbx_description
1 polymer ?
#
loop_
_entity_poly.entity_id
_entity_poly.type
_entity_poly.pdbx_seq_one_letter_code
_entity_poly.pdbx_strand_id
1 'polypeptide(L)'
;MGSVRRTRLLGASAAWGVLALVIAIAFIVDGASDPTAGSGGSNSSSGTGSISKPALAPDEYQAVLTRVEQAVRPAVDRLLAATTLAEVDSARIDLATALHQQWDYVQTITPPYQAREQHGMLESALLVWNRLEKDISSADVAKLNSCGVQNALQTQLYEAKRDVYRAVKSGTYKTAMASFSEINLKFGGLMLPLEPAAPQITDRRAANGAIVQRSGRRGYGSLRIKNSDVTDVAVLVANGDPSDPQLTVYVRSNTSATVTGIAGTYWVYFKSGSDWDAARRGFTRDCSFEKFDDSFDPNTNWEISLEKTSTGNATTSTVPAF
;
A
#
# COMPACT_ATOMS: atom_id res chain seq x y z
N MET A 1 42.96 29.59 -29.25
CA MET A 1 42.19 30.68 -28.60
C MET A 1 40.72 30.32 -28.67
N GLY A 2 40.00 30.33 -27.55
CA GLY A 2 38.58 30.01 -27.47
C GLY A 2 38.24 29.10 -26.28
N SER A 3 38.41 29.61 -25.06
CA SER A 3 37.98 28.91 -23.83
C SER A 3 36.46 29.01 -23.67
N VAL A 4 35.78 27.90 -23.41
CA VAL A 4 34.39 27.93 -22.92
C VAL A 4 34.35 27.24 -21.57
N ARG A 5 33.90 28.04 -20.59
CA ARG A 5 33.89 27.76 -19.15
C ARG A 5 32.86 26.69 -18.79
N ARG A 6 33.26 25.83 -17.84
CA ARG A 6 32.38 24.93 -17.08
C ARG A 6 31.56 25.76 -16.09
N THR A 7 30.24 25.60 -16.11
CA THR A 7 29.36 26.10 -15.04
C THR A 7 28.79 24.90 -14.29
N ARG A 8 29.28 24.69 -13.06
CA ARG A 8 28.69 23.78 -12.08
C ARG A 8 27.50 24.49 -11.44
N LEU A 9 26.30 23.93 -11.57
CA LEU A 9 25.14 24.34 -10.79
C LEU A 9 25.13 23.55 -9.48
N LEU A 10 25.47 24.25 -8.40
CA LEU A 10 25.16 23.87 -7.02
C LEU A 10 23.64 24.02 -6.84
N GLY A 11 22.93 22.91 -6.71
CA GLY A 11 21.52 22.87 -6.29
C GLY A 11 21.46 22.59 -4.79
N ALA A 12 21.10 23.61 -4.03
CA ALA A 12 21.02 23.60 -2.57
C ALA A 12 19.89 22.67 -2.07
N SER A 13 20.26 21.76 -1.17
CA SER A 13 19.35 20.97 -0.35
C SER A 13 18.74 21.83 0.76
N ALA A 14 17.45 22.11 0.67
CA ALA A 14 16.68 22.77 1.71
C ALA A 14 16.16 21.73 2.72
N ALA A 15 16.87 21.61 3.85
CA ALA A 15 16.38 20.91 5.03
C ALA A 15 15.31 21.79 5.72
N TRP A 16 14.07 21.30 5.80
CA TRP A 16 13.04 21.94 6.61
C TRP A 16 13.06 21.30 8.00
N GLY A 17 13.59 22.07 8.95
CA GLY A 17 13.68 21.73 10.35
C GLY A 17 12.31 21.69 11.03
N VAL A 18 12.18 20.72 11.92
CA VAL A 18 11.10 20.48 12.87
C VAL A 18 10.95 21.68 13.83
N LEU A 19 9.73 22.19 14.00
CA LEU A 19 9.38 23.05 15.14
C LEU A 19 8.26 22.36 15.94
N ALA A 20 8.65 21.65 16.99
CA ALA A 20 7.74 21.13 18.00
C ALA A 20 7.40 22.26 18.98
N LEU A 21 6.15 22.72 18.96
CA LEU A 21 5.63 23.65 19.95
C LEU A 21 5.13 22.85 21.16
N VAL A 22 5.92 22.81 22.22
CA VAL A 22 5.51 22.31 23.54
C VAL A 22 4.79 23.45 24.26
N ILE A 23 3.47 23.34 24.42
CA ILE A 23 2.72 24.21 25.34
C ILE A 23 2.57 23.44 26.65
N ALA A 24 3.36 23.83 27.66
CA ALA A 24 3.16 23.46 29.04
C ALA A 24 2.10 24.40 29.66
N ILE A 25 1.01 23.85 30.20
CA ILE A 25 0.07 24.59 31.04
C ILE A 25 0.33 24.16 32.48
N ALA A 26 0.78 25.11 33.30
CA ALA A 26 0.97 24.97 34.74
C ALA A 26 -0.37 25.08 35.47
N PHE A 27 -0.66 24.12 36.36
CA PHE A 27 -1.69 24.26 37.38
C PHE A 27 -1.07 24.92 38.62
N ILE A 28 -1.61 26.07 39.03
CA ILE A 28 -1.30 26.70 40.32
C ILE A 28 -2.23 26.08 41.36
N VAL A 29 -1.64 25.37 42.33
CA VAL A 29 -2.26 25.02 43.61
C VAL A 29 -1.27 25.36 44.70
N ASP A 30 -1.61 26.35 45.52
CA ASP A 30 -1.14 26.55 46.89
C ASP A 30 -2.19 27.47 47.53
N GLY A 31 -2.69 27.27 48.74
CA GLY A 31 -2.22 26.50 49.87
C GLY A 31 -2.71 27.27 51.09
N ALA A 32 -3.79 26.81 51.71
CA ALA A 32 -4.39 27.47 52.87
C ALA A 32 -3.52 27.26 54.12
N SER A 33 -3.37 28.30 54.94
CA SER A 33 -2.84 28.22 56.30
C SER A 33 -3.98 28.37 57.31
N ASP A 34 -4.02 27.44 58.26
CA ASP A 34 -4.96 27.31 59.38
C ASP A 34 -4.71 28.37 60.48
N PRO A 35 -5.65 28.62 61.42
CA PRO A 35 -5.54 27.92 62.71
C PRO A 35 -6.85 27.53 63.43
N THR A 36 -6.87 26.27 63.88
CA THR A 36 -7.39 25.70 65.17
C THR A 36 -8.26 26.55 66.12
N ALA A 37 -9.47 26.05 66.43
CA ALA A 37 -9.88 25.53 67.75
C ALA A 37 -11.41 25.22 67.79
N GLY A 38 -11.81 24.06 68.33
CA GLY A 38 -13.22 23.80 68.66
C GLY A 38 -13.58 22.31 68.83
N SER A 39 -13.59 21.86 70.08
CA SER A 39 -14.08 20.54 70.54
C SER A 39 -15.61 20.46 70.49
N GLY A 40 -16.18 19.33 70.05
CA GLY A 40 -17.59 18.98 70.22
C GLY A 40 -17.98 17.71 69.47
N GLY A 41 -18.37 16.65 70.19
CA GLY A 41 -18.58 15.31 69.64
C GLY A 41 -19.90 15.10 68.91
N SER A 42 -19.97 14.01 68.13
CA SER A 42 -21.05 13.00 68.11
C SER A 42 -20.93 12.07 66.90
N ASN A 43 -21.03 10.76 67.18
CA ASN A 43 -21.57 9.64 66.38
C ASN A 43 -21.35 9.53 64.87
N SER A 44 -20.80 8.35 64.52
CA SER A 44 -21.30 7.41 63.51
C SER A 44 -21.40 7.87 62.05
N SER A 45 -20.52 7.34 61.20
CA SER A 45 -20.86 6.26 60.26
C SER A 45 -19.78 6.13 59.19
N SER A 46 -19.36 4.88 58.98
CA SER A 46 -18.50 4.47 57.89
C SER A 46 -19.17 4.78 56.55
N GLY A 47 -18.53 5.61 55.74
CA GLY A 47 -18.93 5.87 54.37
C GLY A 47 -17.67 6.06 53.53
N THR A 48 -17.07 4.95 53.10
CA THR A 48 -16.04 4.98 52.03
C THR A 48 -16.76 5.31 50.72
N GLY A 49 -17.10 6.59 50.54
CA GLY A 49 -17.61 7.11 49.29
C GLY A 49 -16.47 7.12 48.28
N SER A 50 -16.44 6.13 47.40
CA SER A 50 -15.64 6.21 46.18
C SER A 50 -16.22 7.37 45.36
N ILE A 51 -15.56 8.53 45.40
CA ILE A 51 -16.00 9.72 44.65
C ILE A 51 -15.75 9.42 43.17
N SER A 52 -16.73 8.85 42.48
CA SER A 52 -16.71 8.72 41.02
C SER A 52 -16.81 10.11 40.40
N LYS A 53 -15.89 10.45 39.51
CA LYS A 53 -15.87 11.71 38.76
C LYS A 53 -17.25 11.98 38.12
N PRO A 54 -17.80 13.21 38.18
CA PRO A 54 -19.08 13.52 37.57
C PRO A 54 -19.07 13.26 36.06
N ALA A 55 -20.17 12.75 35.52
CA ALA A 55 -20.33 12.59 34.07
C ALA A 55 -20.41 13.97 33.39
N LEU A 56 -19.79 14.09 32.21
CA LEU A 56 -19.83 15.31 31.40
C LEU A 56 -21.23 15.61 30.86
N ALA A 57 -21.51 16.88 30.60
CA ALA A 57 -22.66 17.30 29.81
C ALA A 57 -22.48 16.92 28.31
N PRO A 58 -23.56 16.76 27.52
CA PRO A 58 -23.47 16.33 26.12
C PRO A 58 -22.64 17.26 25.22
N ASP A 59 -22.71 18.56 25.42
CA ASP A 59 -21.95 19.58 24.69
C ASP A 59 -20.46 19.55 25.05
N GLU A 60 -20.13 19.38 26.33
CA GLU A 60 -18.76 19.15 26.79
C GLU A 60 -18.18 17.87 26.19
N TYR A 61 -18.98 16.81 26.12
CA TYR A 61 -18.56 15.55 25.51
C TYR A 61 -18.40 15.66 23.98
N GLN A 62 -19.24 16.44 23.29
CA GLN A 62 -19.04 16.76 21.88
C GLN A 62 -17.71 17.50 21.65
N ALA A 63 -17.29 18.37 22.57
CA ALA A 63 -15.99 19.02 22.50
C ALA A 63 -14.83 18.02 22.69
N VAL A 64 -14.99 17.00 23.54
CA VAL A 64 -14.04 15.89 23.67
C VAL A 64 -13.87 15.15 22.35
N LEU A 65 -14.97 14.75 21.69
CA LEU A 65 -14.93 14.05 20.40
C LEU A 65 -14.20 14.89 19.34
N THR A 66 -14.55 16.17 19.26
CA THR A 66 -13.94 17.11 18.31
C THR A 66 -12.44 17.26 18.55
N ARG A 67 -12.01 17.34 19.82
CA ARG A 67 -10.60 17.42 20.20
C ARG A 67 -9.82 16.18 19.76
N VAL A 68 -10.37 14.99 19.96
CA VAL A 68 -9.74 13.74 19.56
C VAL A 68 -9.47 13.74 18.05
N GLU A 69 -10.48 14.11 17.25
CA GLU A 69 -10.32 14.17 15.79
C GLU A 69 -9.27 15.21 15.37
N GLN A 70 -9.30 16.40 15.97
CA GLN A 70 -8.35 17.47 15.69
C GLN A 70 -6.91 17.10 16.08
N ALA A 71 -6.72 16.35 17.15
CA ALA A 71 -5.40 15.92 17.60
C ALA A 71 -4.77 14.86 16.68
N VAL A 72 -5.59 13.97 16.10
CA VAL A 72 -5.12 12.90 15.20
C VAL A 72 -4.92 13.40 13.77
N ARG A 73 -5.74 14.38 13.33
CA ARG A 73 -5.77 14.85 11.94
C ARG A 73 -4.40 15.24 11.35
N PRO A 74 -3.52 16.00 12.04
CA PRO A 74 -2.20 16.36 11.48
C PRO A 74 -1.32 15.15 11.12
N ALA A 75 -1.40 14.06 11.90
CA ALA A 75 -0.64 12.85 11.61
C ALA A 75 -1.19 12.12 10.37
N VAL A 76 -2.52 12.14 10.18
CA VAL A 76 -3.15 11.64 8.95
C VAL A 76 -2.76 12.48 7.74
N ASP A 77 -2.75 13.82 7.86
CA ASP A 77 -2.34 14.70 6.77
C ASP A 77 -0.87 14.48 6.39
N ARG A 78 0.02 14.27 7.38
CA ARG A 78 1.43 13.92 7.16
C ARG A 78 1.59 12.60 6.40
N LEU A 79 0.81 11.57 6.77
CA LEU A 79 0.80 10.29 6.06
C LEU A 79 0.42 10.48 4.58
N LEU A 80 -0.61 11.28 4.31
CA LEU A 80 -1.08 11.51 2.95
C LEU A 80 -0.10 12.36 2.13
N ALA A 81 0.63 13.27 2.78
CA ALA A 81 1.65 14.11 2.16
C ALA A 81 2.98 13.37 1.88
N ALA A 82 3.23 12.22 2.50
CA ALA A 82 4.47 11.46 2.34
C ALA A 82 4.79 11.15 0.87
N THR A 83 6.04 11.34 0.46
CA THR A 83 6.50 11.13 -0.93
C THR A 83 7.47 9.95 -1.08
N THR A 84 7.89 9.38 0.04
CA THR A 84 8.75 8.20 0.10
C THR A 84 8.18 7.14 1.04
N LEU A 85 8.57 5.87 0.87
CA LEU A 85 8.12 4.79 1.75
C LEU A 85 8.60 4.97 3.19
N ALA A 86 9.81 5.51 3.38
CA ALA A 86 10.34 5.83 4.71
C ALA A 86 9.52 6.94 5.39
N GLU A 87 9.06 7.94 4.65
CA GLU A 87 8.16 8.97 5.17
C GLU A 87 6.78 8.39 5.52
N VAL A 88 6.27 7.43 4.75
CA VAL A 88 5.03 6.72 5.08
C VAL A 88 5.18 5.95 6.39
N ASP A 89 6.29 5.24 6.58
CA ASP A 89 6.55 4.50 7.82
C ASP A 89 6.73 5.43 9.03
N SER A 90 7.45 6.54 8.86
CA SER A 90 7.57 7.56 9.92
C SER A 90 6.20 8.15 10.27
N ALA A 91 5.40 8.53 9.27
CA ALA A 91 4.07 9.10 9.50
C ALA A 91 3.10 8.09 10.12
N ARG A 92 3.23 6.80 9.78
CA ARG A 92 2.49 5.70 10.42
C ARG A 92 2.79 5.61 11.92
N ILE A 93 4.05 5.71 12.31
CA ILE A 93 4.49 5.69 13.72
C ILE A 93 3.99 6.95 14.45
N ASP A 94 4.09 8.12 13.83
CA ASP A 94 3.56 9.37 14.38
C ASP A 94 2.03 9.27 14.60
N LEU A 95 1.32 8.68 13.64
CA LEU A 95 -0.13 8.44 13.72
C LEU A 95 -0.49 7.43 14.81
N ALA A 96 0.26 6.34 14.94
CA ALA A 96 0.10 5.39 16.05
C ALA A 96 0.28 6.09 17.40
N THR A 97 1.31 6.93 17.54
CA THR A 97 1.57 7.70 18.75
C THR A 97 0.41 8.66 19.07
N ALA A 98 -0.08 9.40 18.08
CA ALA A 98 -1.22 10.32 18.26
C ALA A 98 -2.50 9.58 18.69
N LEU A 99 -2.79 8.43 18.06
CA LEU A 99 -3.94 7.59 18.41
C LEU A 99 -3.81 6.99 19.82
N HIS A 100 -2.62 6.54 20.22
CA HIS A 100 -2.36 6.05 21.57
C HIS A 100 -2.56 7.16 22.62
N GLN A 101 -2.02 8.36 22.38
CA GLN A 101 -2.23 9.51 23.26
C GLN A 101 -3.71 9.89 23.39
N GLN A 102 -4.48 9.82 22.29
CA GLN A 102 -5.92 10.06 22.36
C GLN A 102 -6.66 8.92 23.05
N TRP A 103 -6.20 7.68 22.89
CA TRP A 103 -6.74 6.54 23.62
C TRP A 103 -6.56 6.74 25.14
N ASP A 104 -5.35 7.06 25.60
CA ASP A 104 -5.07 7.38 27.00
C ASP A 104 -5.94 8.54 27.51
N TYR A 105 -6.07 9.59 26.68
CA TYR A 105 -6.89 10.74 27.05
C TYR A 105 -8.36 10.37 27.25
N VAL A 106 -8.97 9.61 26.33
CA VAL A 106 -10.39 9.25 26.44
C VAL A 106 -10.66 8.34 27.64
N GLN A 107 -9.72 7.48 28.05
CA GLN A 107 -9.83 6.67 29.28
C GLN A 107 -10.01 7.51 30.56
N THR A 108 -9.60 8.79 30.54
CA THR A 108 -9.76 9.71 31.69
C THR A 108 -11.12 10.44 31.73
N ILE A 109 -11.94 10.25 30.70
CA ILE A 109 -13.21 10.94 30.49
C ILE A 109 -14.36 10.08 31.00
N THR A 110 -15.27 10.69 31.75
CA THR A 110 -16.52 10.05 32.15
C THR A 110 -17.63 10.53 31.21
N PRO A 111 -18.08 9.70 30.24
CA PRO A 111 -19.07 10.14 29.26
C PRO A 111 -20.46 10.32 29.89
N PRO A 112 -21.34 11.11 29.25
CA PRO A 112 -22.76 11.15 29.57
C PRO A 112 -23.36 9.73 29.55
N TYR A 113 -24.39 9.47 30.38
CA TYR A 113 -25.00 8.13 30.48
C TYR A 113 -25.40 7.54 29.11
N GLN A 114 -26.01 8.37 28.26
CA GLN A 114 -26.46 7.98 26.92
C GLN A 114 -25.34 7.66 25.91
N ALA A 115 -24.08 7.99 26.24
CA ALA A 115 -22.93 7.84 25.34
C ALA A 115 -21.91 6.78 25.82
N ARG A 116 -22.19 6.06 26.91
CA ARG A 116 -21.25 5.10 27.52
C ARG A 116 -20.86 3.97 26.58
N GLU A 117 -21.81 3.43 25.82
CA GLU A 117 -21.55 2.35 24.87
C GLU A 117 -20.67 2.85 23.71
N GLN A 118 -21.01 4.00 23.14
CA GLN A 118 -20.30 4.65 22.05
C GLN A 118 -18.88 5.06 22.48
N HIS A 119 -18.69 5.42 23.76
CA HIS A 119 -17.37 5.68 24.33
C HIS A 119 -16.47 4.43 24.27
N GLY A 120 -16.99 3.25 24.65
CA GLY A 120 -16.24 1.99 24.52
C GLY A 120 -15.91 1.65 23.06
N MET A 121 -16.78 2.01 22.12
CA MET A 121 -16.49 1.87 20.67
C MET A 121 -15.40 2.84 20.21
N LEU A 122 -15.38 4.08 20.71
CA LEU A 122 -14.33 5.05 20.45
C LEU A 122 -12.97 4.54 20.95
N GLU A 123 -12.91 4.05 22.18
CA GLU A 123 -11.69 3.43 22.73
C GLU A 123 -11.22 2.28 21.84
N SER A 124 -12.13 1.39 21.44
CA SER A 124 -11.83 0.27 20.55
C SER A 124 -11.36 0.72 19.16
N ALA A 125 -11.91 1.81 18.63
CA ALA A 125 -11.49 2.38 17.36
C ALA A 125 -10.07 2.98 17.44
N LEU A 126 -9.74 3.64 18.56
CA LEU A 126 -8.42 4.23 18.78
C LEU A 126 -7.33 3.17 19.03
N LEU A 127 -7.67 2.01 19.60
CA LEU A 127 -6.75 0.87 19.80
C LEU A 127 -6.04 0.36 18.54
N VAL A 128 -6.47 0.80 17.34
CA VAL A 128 -5.78 0.51 16.09
C VAL A 128 -4.31 0.97 16.07
N TRP A 129 -3.93 1.90 16.96
CA TRP A 129 -2.54 2.32 17.14
C TRP A 129 -1.57 1.13 17.30
N ASN A 130 -1.97 0.08 18.02
CA ASN A 130 -1.13 -1.10 18.25
C ASN A 130 -0.83 -1.86 16.94
N ARG A 131 -1.83 -1.93 16.05
CA ARG A 131 -1.68 -2.54 14.72
C ARG A 131 -0.79 -1.67 13.82
N LEU A 132 -0.97 -0.35 13.86
CA LEU A 132 -0.12 0.57 13.09
C LEU A 132 1.35 0.49 13.50
N GLU A 133 1.61 0.25 14.79
CA GLU A 133 2.97 0.14 15.31
C GLU A 133 3.64 -1.19 14.89
N LYS A 134 2.91 -2.31 14.99
CA LYS A 134 3.50 -3.66 14.91
C LYS A 134 3.28 -4.40 13.59
N ASP A 135 2.12 -4.22 12.97
CA ASP A 135 1.63 -5.15 11.93
C ASP A 135 1.60 -4.55 10.52
N ILE A 136 1.90 -3.25 10.38
CA ILE A 136 1.87 -2.55 9.09
C ILE A 136 3.26 -2.01 8.78
N SER A 137 3.77 -2.27 7.58
CA SER A 137 5.06 -1.75 7.11
C SER A 137 5.05 -1.53 5.60
N SER A 138 5.72 -0.46 5.16
CA SER A 138 5.99 -0.24 3.73
C SER A 138 6.91 -1.30 3.10
N ALA A 139 7.60 -2.12 3.91
CA ALA A 139 8.44 -3.21 3.43
C ALA A 139 7.64 -4.27 2.64
N ASP A 140 6.35 -4.44 2.94
CA ASP A 140 5.50 -5.41 2.26
C ASP A 140 5.21 -5.03 0.81
N VAL A 141 5.02 -3.73 0.53
CA VAL A 141 4.74 -3.23 -0.83
C VAL A 141 6.01 -3.11 -1.69
N ALA A 142 7.19 -3.15 -1.06
CA ALA A 142 8.48 -3.11 -1.74
C ALA A 142 8.97 -4.50 -2.21
N LYS A 143 8.20 -5.56 -1.96
CA LYS A 143 8.52 -6.92 -2.40
C LYS A 143 8.44 -7.04 -3.92
N LEU A 144 9.19 -8.00 -4.47
CA LEU A 144 9.07 -8.36 -5.88
C LEU A 144 7.68 -8.97 -6.13
N ASN A 145 7.04 -8.54 -7.20
CA ASN A 145 5.77 -9.11 -7.65
C ASN A 145 6.00 -10.42 -8.45
N SER A 146 4.94 -10.98 -9.03
CA SER A 146 5.02 -12.22 -9.82
C SER A 146 5.96 -12.13 -11.02
N CYS A 147 6.28 -10.93 -11.50
CA CYS A 147 7.22 -10.69 -12.58
C CYS A 147 8.69 -10.62 -12.13
N GLY A 148 8.97 -10.80 -10.84
CA GLY A 148 10.32 -10.68 -10.28
C GLY A 148 10.81 -9.23 -10.18
N VAL A 149 9.88 -8.26 -10.17
CA VAL A 149 10.21 -6.82 -10.19
C VAL A 149 9.41 -6.10 -9.11
N GLN A 150 9.93 -4.98 -8.62
CA GLN A 150 9.13 -4.11 -7.76
C GLN A 150 8.07 -3.38 -8.58
N ASN A 151 6.90 -3.16 -7.98
CA ASN A 151 5.87 -2.30 -8.57
C ASN A 151 6.42 -0.87 -8.77
N ALA A 152 5.79 -0.07 -9.63
CA ALA A 152 6.17 1.34 -9.78
C ALA A 152 6.11 2.06 -8.42
N LEU A 153 7.05 2.97 -8.15
CA LEU A 153 7.14 3.67 -6.85
C LEU A 153 5.81 4.35 -6.47
N GLN A 154 5.10 4.94 -7.43
CA GLN A 154 3.79 5.55 -7.18
C GLN A 154 2.75 4.54 -6.71
N THR A 155 2.75 3.31 -7.27
CA THR A 155 1.89 2.22 -6.82
C THR A 155 2.26 1.79 -5.40
N GLN A 156 3.55 1.62 -5.12
CA GLN A 156 4.01 1.27 -3.76
C GLN A 156 3.59 2.33 -2.72
N LEU A 157 3.79 3.61 -3.03
CA LEU A 157 3.38 4.73 -2.16
C LEU A 157 1.86 4.74 -1.94
N TYR A 158 1.09 4.53 -3.01
CA TYR A 158 -0.37 4.46 -2.91
C TYR A 158 -0.81 3.32 -2.00
N GLU A 159 -0.28 2.11 -2.22
CA GLU A 159 -0.63 0.92 -1.43
C GLU A 159 -0.24 1.11 0.04
N ALA A 160 0.97 1.57 0.34
CA ALA A 160 1.43 1.81 1.70
C ALA A 160 0.56 2.84 2.44
N LYS A 161 0.22 3.97 1.80
CA LYS A 161 -0.69 4.99 2.37
C LYS A 161 -2.08 4.44 2.60
N ARG A 162 -2.62 3.72 1.61
CA ARG A 162 -3.96 3.14 1.65
C ARG A 162 -4.09 2.11 2.76
N ASP A 163 -3.06 1.28 2.98
CA ASP A 163 -3.10 0.24 4.00
C ASP A 163 -3.14 0.85 5.42
N VAL A 164 -2.33 1.88 5.68
CA VAL A 164 -2.41 2.65 6.94
C VAL A 164 -3.76 3.37 7.08
N TYR A 165 -4.21 4.06 6.03
CA TYR A 165 -5.49 4.79 6.03
C TYR A 165 -6.68 3.84 6.29
N ARG A 166 -6.71 2.66 5.66
CA ARG A 166 -7.78 1.66 5.84
C ARG A 166 -7.71 0.96 7.18
N ALA A 167 -6.53 0.80 7.76
CA ALA A 167 -6.41 0.34 9.13
C ALA A 167 -7.15 1.30 10.08
N VAL A 168 -6.92 2.60 9.98
CA VAL A 168 -7.65 3.59 10.79
C VAL A 168 -9.14 3.63 10.43
N LYS A 169 -9.49 3.60 9.15
CA LYS A 169 -10.88 3.51 8.66
C LYS A 169 -11.46 2.08 8.78
N SER A 170 -11.18 1.41 9.89
CA SER A 170 -11.62 0.05 10.20
C SER A 170 -13.14 -0.06 10.31
N GLY A 171 -13.64 -1.30 10.37
CA GLY A 171 -15.05 -1.57 10.71
C GLY A 171 -15.44 -0.93 12.04
N THR A 172 -14.60 -1.08 13.07
CA THR A 172 -14.82 -0.49 14.40
C THR A 172 -14.94 1.03 14.37
N TYR A 173 -14.07 1.71 13.61
CA TYR A 173 -14.17 3.16 13.44
C TYR A 173 -15.49 3.57 12.76
N LYS A 174 -15.89 2.88 11.69
CA LYS A 174 -17.16 3.15 10.99
C LYS A 174 -18.37 2.90 11.89
N THR A 175 -18.34 1.84 12.69
CA THR A 175 -19.39 1.54 13.68
C THR A 175 -19.47 2.65 14.72
N ALA A 176 -18.34 3.08 15.29
CA ALA A 176 -18.32 4.18 16.25
C ALA A 176 -18.92 5.48 15.67
N MET A 177 -18.57 5.83 14.42
CA MET A 177 -19.16 6.97 13.72
C MET A 177 -20.69 6.87 13.61
N ALA A 178 -21.19 5.72 13.17
CA ALA A 178 -22.62 5.48 13.03
C ALA A 178 -23.34 5.58 14.38
N SER A 179 -22.81 4.91 15.41
CA SER A 179 -23.43 4.88 16.74
C SER A 179 -23.42 6.24 17.44
N PHE A 180 -22.43 7.11 17.23
CA PHE A 180 -22.49 8.50 17.72
C PHE A 180 -23.58 9.30 17.01
N SER A 181 -23.78 9.09 15.70
CA SER A 181 -24.82 9.79 14.94
C SER A 181 -26.22 9.46 15.44
N GLU A 182 -26.48 8.23 15.91
CA GLU A 182 -27.77 7.81 16.45
C GLU A 182 -28.19 8.60 17.71
N ILE A 183 -27.20 9.08 18.47
CA ILE A 183 -27.42 9.89 19.68
C ILE A 183 -27.17 11.39 19.44
N ASN A 184 -27.21 11.83 18.18
CA ASN A 184 -26.99 13.21 17.74
C ASN A 184 -25.62 13.80 18.11
N LEU A 185 -24.60 12.95 18.28
CA LEU A 185 -23.21 13.37 18.42
C LEU A 185 -22.44 13.17 17.10
N LYS A 186 -21.49 14.06 16.85
CA LYS A 186 -20.66 14.06 15.64
C LYS A 186 -19.29 13.49 15.95
N PHE A 187 -18.90 12.47 15.19
CA PHE A 187 -17.57 11.88 15.24
C PHE A 187 -17.16 11.33 13.87
N GLY A 188 -15.89 11.50 13.55
CA GLY A 188 -15.17 10.85 12.46
C GLY A 188 -15.17 11.58 11.11
N GLY A 189 -15.85 12.72 11.02
CA GLY A 189 -15.87 13.56 9.82
C GLY A 189 -14.63 14.45 9.65
N LEU A 190 -13.90 14.71 10.73
CA LEU A 190 -12.71 15.57 10.73
C LEU A 190 -11.42 14.75 10.71
N MET A 191 -11.39 13.61 11.39
CA MET A 191 -10.16 12.84 11.61
C MET A 191 -9.57 12.28 10.31
N LEU A 192 -10.41 11.75 9.43
CA LEU A 192 -10.00 11.16 8.16
C LEU A 192 -10.47 12.01 6.98
N PRO A 193 -9.58 12.61 6.18
CA PRO A 193 -9.94 13.23 4.91
C PRO A 193 -10.26 12.16 3.85
N LEU A 194 -10.37 12.55 2.59
CA LEU A 194 -10.58 11.62 1.49
C LEU A 194 -9.42 10.60 1.38
N GLU A 195 -9.78 9.36 1.03
CA GLU A 195 -8.82 8.28 0.78
C GLU A 195 -7.87 8.67 -0.38
N PRO A 196 -6.59 8.27 -0.34
CA PRO A 196 -5.68 8.46 -1.47
C PRO A 196 -6.30 7.98 -2.79
N ALA A 197 -6.18 8.78 -3.85
CA ALA A 197 -6.55 8.35 -5.19
C ALA A 197 -5.56 7.31 -5.71
N ALA A 198 -6.07 6.28 -6.37
CA ALA A 198 -5.22 5.30 -7.05
C ALA A 198 -4.44 5.98 -8.19
N PRO A 199 -3.15 5.65 -8.37
CA PRO A 199 -2.38 6.17 -9.49
C PRO A 199 -2.97 5.66 -10.81
N GLN A 200 -2.78 6.44 -11.87
CA GLN A 200 -3.17 6.00 -13.20
C GLN A 200 -2.34 4.79 -13.60
N ILE A 201 -3.03 3.73 -13.99
CA ILE A 201 -2.42 2.53 -14.52
C ILE A 201 -2.02 2.82 -15.96
N THR A 202 -0.72 2.67 -16.26
CA THR A 202 -0.25 2.59 -17.65
C THR A 202 -0.25 1.13 -18.09
N ASP A 203 -0.53 0.91 -19.38
CA ASP A 203 -0.46 -0.41 -20.01
C ASP A 203 0.32 -0.30 -21.32
N ARG A 204 1.65 -0.31 -21.20
CA ARG A 204 2.54 -0.27 -22.35
C ARG A 204 2.47 -1.60 -23.09
N ARG A 205 2.51 -1.55 -24.42
CA ARG A 205 2.46 -2.73 -25.30
C ARG A 205 3.43 -2.56 -26.45
N ALA A 206 4.16 -3.60 -26.83
CA ALA A 206 4.93 -3.57 -28.08
C ALA A 206 4.00 -3.76 -29.30
N ALA A 207 4.54 -3.56 -30.51
CA ALA A 207 3.81 -3.93 -31.72
C ALA A 207 3.65 -5.47 -31.80
N ASN A 208 2.52 -5.94 -32.34
CA ASN A 208 2.34 -7.37 -32.57
C ASN A 208 3.39 -7.89 -33.57
N GLY A 209 3.99 -9.03 -33.27
CA GLY A 209 5.07 -9.61 -34.06
C GLY A 209 6.43 -8.91 -33.92
N ALA A 210 6.56 -7.94 -33.01
CA ALA A 210 7.84 -7.29 -32.78
C ALA A 210 8.87 -8.28 -32.21
N ILE A 211 9.99 -8.45 -32.90
CA ILE A 211 11.13 -9.22 -32.41
C ILE A 211 11.92 -8.32 -31.46
N VAL A 212 11.74 -8.51 -30.16
CA VAL A 212 12.32 -7.66 -29.08
C VAL A 212 13.72 -8.11 -28.65
N GLN A 213 14.10 -9.33 -29.04
CA GLN A 213 15.44 -9.88 -28.91
C GLN A 213 15.70 -10.82 -30.07
N ARG A 214 16.92 -10.80 -30.59
CA ARG A 214 17.42 -11.80 -31.53
C ARG A 214 18.91 -11.99 -31.31
N SER A 215 19.33 -13.24 -31.25
CA SER A 215 20.70 -13.66 -31.02
C SER A 215 21.01 -14.91 -31.86
N GLY A 216 22.25 -15.39 -31.79
CA GLY A 216 22.62 -16.68 -32.34
C GLY A 216 22.58 -16.78 -33.87
N ARG A 217 22.67 -18.02 -34.35
CA ARG A 217 22.67 -18.35 -35.77
C ARG A 217 21.23 -18.33 -36.30
N ARG A 218 21.07 -17.89 -37.55
CA ARG A 218 19.78 -17.98 -38.26
C ARG A 218 19.68 -19.30 -39.00
N GLY A 219 18.55 -19.98 -38.85
CA GLY A 219 18.20 -21.17 -39.63
C GLY A 219 17.05 -20.91 -40.59
N TYR A 220 16.49 -21.98 -41.16
CA TYR A 220 15.34 -21.90 -42.07
C TYR A 220 14.00 -22.11 -41.38
N GLY A 221 13.98 -22.41 -40.07
CA GLY A 221 12.77 -22.69 -39.31
C GLY A 221 11.82 -21.49 -39.24
N SER A 222 10.53 -21.80 -39.24
CA SER A 222 9.42 -20.85 -39.17
C SER A 222 8.40 -21.33 -38.13
N LEU A 223 7.90 -20.41 -37.31
CA LEU A 223 6.92 -20.68 -36.27
C LEU A 223 5.81 -19.64 -36.34
N ARG A 224 4.57 -20.11 -36.51
CA ARG A 224 3.37 -19.30 -36.35
C ARG A 224 2.85 -19.45 -34.93
N ILE A 225 2.58 -18.32 -34.30
CA ILE A 225 2.17 -18.23 -32.90
C ILE A 225 0.78 -17.62 -32.88
N LYS A 226 -0.17 -18.32 -32.27
CA LYS A 226 -1.53 -17.85 -32.05
C LYS A 226 -1.73 -17.58 -30.56
N ASN A 227 -1.90 -16.30 -30.23
CA ASN A 227 -2.31 -15.88 -28.90
C ASN A 227 -3.82 -15.60 -28.91
N SER A 228 -4.58 -16.55 -28.40
CA SER A 228 -6.04 -16.43 -28.24
C SER A 228 -6.46 -16.10 -26.81
N ASP A 229 -5.49 -15.77 -25.95
CA ASP A 229 -5.75 -15.28 -24.60
C ASP A 229 -6.09 -13.78 -24.61
N VAL A 230 -6.67 -13.30 -23.52
CA VAL A 230 -6.93 -11.88 -23.23
C VAL A 230 -5.66 -11.13 -22.84
N THR A 231 -4.59 -11.84 -22.47
CA THR A 231 -3.29 -11.29 -22.07
C THR A 231 -2.27 -11.25 -23.21
N ASP A 232 -1.36 -10.27 -23.17
CA ASP A 232 -0.23 -10.21 -24.09
C ASP A 232 0.85 -11.20 -23.67
N VAL A 233 1.65 -11.66 -24.65
CA VAL A 233 2.69 -12.67 -24.43
C VAL A 233 3.99 -12.28 -25.13
N ALA A 234 5.11 -12.61 -24.48
CA ALA A 234 6.42 -12.63 -25.10
C ALA A 234 6.87 -14.08 -25.23
N VAL A 235 7.04 -14.54 -26.47
CA VAL A 235 7.42 -15.91 -26.80
C VAL A 235 8.91 -15.95 -27.08
N LEU A 236 9.62 -16.80 -26.35
CA LEU A 236 11.04 -17.06 -26.46
C LEU A 236 11.27 -18.40 -27.15
N VAL A 237 12.19 -18.40 -28.10
CA VAL A 237 12.67 -19.62 -28.75
C VAL A 237 14.12 -19.83 -28.37
N ALA A 238 14.44 -20.97 -27.77
CA ALA A 238 15.78 -21.28 -27.26
C ALA A 238 16.19 -22.73 -27.58
N ASN A 239 17.50 -23.01 -27.72
CA ASN A 239 18.01 -24.38 -27.90
C ASN A 239 18.13 -25.17 -26.58
N GLY A 240 17.61 -24.63 -25.47
CA GLY A 240 17.64 -25.24 -24.15
C GLY A 240 17.35 -24.21 -23.07
N ASP A 241 18.31 -23.32 -22.81
CA ASP A 241 18.25 -22.32 -21.75
C ASP A 241 17.46 -21.07 -22.20
N PRO A 242 16.35 -20.70 -21.52
CA PRO A 242 15.59 -19.50 -21.84
C PRO A 242 16.34 -18.19 -21.59
N SER A 243 17.47 -18.22 -20.85
CA SER A 243 18.33 -17.06 -20.59
C SER A 243 19.14 -16.63 -21.83
N ASP A 244 19.34 -17.53 -22.80
CA ASP A 244 20.00 -17.26 -24.08
C ASP A 244 19.09 -17.64 -25.27
N PRO A 245 17.99 -16.89 -25.49
CA PRO A 245 17.05 -17.20 -26.55
C PRO A 245 17.60 -16.79 -27.92
N GLN A 246 17.36 -17.60 -28.95
CA GLN A 246 17.61 -17.24 -30.35
C GLN A 246 16.77 -16.02 -30.76
N LEU A 247 15.52 -15.96 -30.29
CA LEU A 247 14.64 -14.81 -30.47
C LEU A 247 13.62 -14.72 -29.35
N THR A 248 13.15 -13.50 -29.14
CA THR A 248 11.94 -13.20 -28.38
C THR A 248 11.02 -12.37 -29.25
N VAL A 249 9.76 -12.80 -29.38
CA VAL A 249 8.73 -12.08 -30.14
C VAL A 249 7.56 -11.72 -29.24
N TYR A 250 7.09 -10.49 -29.37
CA TYR A 250 5.90 -10.01 -28.70
C TYR A 250 4.65 -10.31 -29.53
N VAL A 251 3.64 -10.93 -28.90
CA VAL A 251 2.37 -11.26 -29.55
C VAL A 251 1.23 -10.70 -28.72
N ARG A 252 0.36 -9.90 -29.34
CA ARG A 252 -0.76 -9.27 -28.63
C ARG A 252 -1.87 -10.28 -28.36
N SER A 253 -2.65 -10.03 -27.31
CA SER A 253 -3.89 -10.74 -27.03
C SER A 253 -4.80 -10.82 -28.24
N ASN A 254 -5.44 -11.97 -28.44
CA ASN A 254 -6.31 -12.27 -29.58
C ASN A 254 -5.69 -12.00 -30.97
N THR A 255 -4.38 -12.20 -31.13
CA THR A 255 -3.69 -12.03 -32.42
C THR A 255 -2.74 -13.17 -32.73
N SER A 256 -2.09 -13.11 -33.89
CA SER A 256 -1.06 -14.07 -34.27
C SER A 256 0.16 -13.36 -34.83
N ALA A 257 1.32 -14.00 -34.73
CA ALA A 257 2.56 -13.55 -35.33
C ALA A 257 3.31 -14.75 -35.92
N THR A 258 4.05 -14.51 -37.01
CA THR A 258 4.94 -15.52 -37.59
C THR A 258 6.37 -15.03 -37.47
N VAL A 259 7.24 -15.89 -36.94
CA VAL A 259 8.68 -15.64 -36.88
C VAL A 259 9.42 -16.64 -37.72
N THR A 260 10.49 -16.19 -38.36
CA THR A 260 11.37 -17.02 -39.17
C THR A 260 12.81 -16.93 -38.67
N GLY A 261 13.69 -17.75 -39.24
CA GLY A 261 15.11 -17.68 -38.93
C GLY A 261 15.50 -18.52 -37.71
N ILE A 262 14.71 -19.53 -37.34
CA ILE A 262 14.98 -20.40 -36.19
C ILE A 262 15.94 -21.51 -36.60
N ALA A 263 16.99 -21.72 -35.81
CA ALA A 263 18.06 -22.70 -36.06
C ALA A 263 17.95 -23.92 -35.15
N GLY A 264 18.12 -25.11 -35.74
CA GLY A 264 18.16 -26.38 -35.04
C GLY A 264 16.85 -26.72 -34.32
N THR A 265 16.87 -27.79 -33.54
CA THR A 265 15.79 -28.13 -32.61
C THR A 265 15.72 -27.09 -31.49
N TYR A 266 14.51 -26.70 -31.11
CA TYR A 266 14.27 -25.62 -30.16
C TYR A 266 13.12 -25.94 -29.21
N TRP A 267 13.11 -25.20 -28.10
CA TRP A 267 12.05 -25.15 -27.11
C TRP A 267 11.36 -23.80 -27.16
N VAL A 268 10.07 -23.79 -26.88
CA VAL A 268 9.28 -22.57 -26.79
C VAL A 268 8.92 -22.31 -25.33
N TYR A 269 9.36 -21.15 -24.85
CA TYR A 269 8.97 -20.58 -23.57
C TYR A 269 8.11 -19.36 -23.84
N PHE A 270 7.21 -19.02 -22.93
CA PHE A 270 6.47 -17.77 -23.03
C PHE A 270 6.20 -17.20 -21.64
N LYS A 271 6.19 -15.88 -21.59
CA LYS A 271 5.71 -15.13 -20.44
C LYS A 271 4.50 -14.31 -20.86
N SER A 272 3.45 -14.33 -20.05
CA SER A 272 2.29 -13.46 -20.19
C SER A 272 2.32 -12.37 -19.13
N GLY A 273 1.58 -11.28 -19.34
CA GLY A 273 1.42 -10.23 -18.34
C GLY A 273 0.87 -8.93 -18.92
N SER A 274 0.93 -7.87 -18.10
CA SER A 274 0.52 -6.51 -18.47
C SER A 274 1.66 -5.50 -18.28
N ASP A 275 1.55 -4.34 -18.93
CA ASP A 275 2.56 -3.26 -18.94
C ASP A 275 3.97 -3.73 -19.37
N TRP A 276 4.16 -3.87 -20.67
CA TRP A 276 5.43 -4.24 -21.29
C TRP A 276 6.54 -3.22 -21.04
N ASP A 277 7.66 -3.70 -20.50
CA ASP A 277 8.92 -2.96 -20.40
C ASP A 277 9.90 -3.42 -21.48
N ALA A 278 10.09 -2.57 -22.48
CA ALA A 278 10.99 -2.86 -23.60
C ALA A 278 12.46 -2.97 -23.21
N ALA A 279 12.92 -2.25 -22.18
CA ALA A 279 14.32 -2.29 -21.75
C ALA A 279 14.64 -3.63 -21.07
N ARG A 280 13.69 -4.16 -20.30
CA ARG A 280 13.81 -5.46 -19.62
C ARG A 280 13.30 -6.63 -20.45
N ARG A 281 12.63 -6.35 -21.58
CA ARG A 281 11.98 -7.35 -22.44
C ARG A 281 11.04 -8.25 -21.64
N GLY A 282 10.23 -7.64 -20.77
CA GLY A 282 9.33 -8.36 -19.88
C GLY A 282 8.18 -7.49 -19.40
N PHE A 283 7.13 -8.13 -18.90
CA PHE A 283 5.98 -7.47 -18.29
C PHE A 283 6.32 -7.00 -16.88
N THR A 284 5.57 -6.03 -16.37
CA THR A 284 5.78 -5.52 -15.01
C THR A 284 4.68 -5.95 -14.04
N ARG A 285 3.60 -6.58 -14.53
CA ARG A 285 2.48 -7.03 -13.71
C ARG A 285 1.86 -8.31 -14.26
N ASP A 286 1.18 -9.03 -13.37
CA ASP A 286 0.34 -10.19 -13.67
C ASP A 286 1.08 -11.30 -14.42
N CYS A 287 2.38 -11.47 -14.14
CA CYS A 287 3.19 -12.40 -14.90
C CYS A 287 2.89 -13.87 -14.63
N SER A 288 2.86 -14.65 -15.71
CA SER A 288 2.98 -16.11 -15.73
C SER A 288 4.13 -16.51 -16.64
N PHE A 289 4.79 -17.62 -16.34
CA PHE A 289 5.91 -18.16 -17.09
C PHE A 289 5.66 -19.63 -17.39
N GLU A 290 5.74 -19.98 -18.67
CA GLU A 290 5.37 -21.30 -19.15
C GLU A 290 6.31 -21.76 -20.25
N LYS A 291 6.32 -23.07 -20.47
CA LYS A 291 7.08 -23.75 -21.51
C LYS A 291 6.20 -24.81 -22.14
N PHE A 292 6.29 -24.98 -23.46
CA PHE A 292 5.75 -26.17 -24.12
C PHE A 292 6.54 -27.42 -23.71
N ASP A 293 5.82 -28.51 -23.43
CA ASP A 293 6.43 -29.76 -22.97
C ASP A 293 7.20 -30.49 -24.08
N ASP A 294 6.86 -30.19 -25.34
CA ASP A 294 7.50 -30.74 -26.52
C ASP A 294 8.54 -29.78 -27.14
N SER A 295 9.55 -30.37 -27.76
CA SER A 295 10.51 -29.65 -28.60
C SER A 295 10.06 -29.60 -30.05
N PHE A 296 10.51 -28.58 -30.77
CA PHE A 296 10.16 -28.33 -32.16
C PHE A 296 11.40 -28.40 -33.07
N ASP A 297 11.22 -28.88 -34.29
CA ASP A 297 12.29 -28.98 -35.30
C ASP A 297 12.19 -27.87 -36.36
N PRO A 298 13.29 -27.54 -37.06
CA PRO A 298 13.31 -26.45 -38.02
C PRO A 298 12.80 -26.83 -39.43
N ASN A 299 12.51 -28.11 -39.70
CA ASN A 299 12.08 -28.59 -41.02
C ASN A 299 10.56 -28.56 -41.19
N THR A 300 9.83 -28.28 -40.12
CA THR A 300 8.37 -28.22 -40.11
C THR A 300 7.89 -26.78 -39.94
N ASN A 301 6.84 -26.40 -40.66
CA ASN A 301 6.16 -25.13 -40.44
C ASN A 301 5.18 -25.27 -39.27
N TRP A 302 5.69 -25.09 -38.05
CA TRP A 302 4.89 -25.25 -36.85
C TRP A 302 3.89 -24.10 -36.65
N GLU A 303 2.70 -24.43 -36.18
CA GLU A 303 1.74 -23.49 -35.60
C GLU A 303 1.49 -23.90 -34.14
N ILE A 304 1.60 -22.95 -33.21
CA ILE A 304 1.31 -23.16 -31.78
C ILE A 304 0.19 -22.24 -31.31
N SER A 305 -0.68 -22.77 -30.46
CA SER A 305 -1.70 -22.03 -29.72
C SER A 305 -1.32 -21.95 -28.25
N LEU A 306 -1.36 -20.75 -27.67
CA LEU A 306 -0.91 -20.51 -26.29
C LEU A 306 -1.95 -20.81 -25.20
N GLU A 307 -3.06 -21.47 -25.55
CA GLU A 307 -4.14 -21.80 -24.62
C GLU A 307 -3.84 -23.07 -23.82
N LYS A 308 -4.08 -23.04 -22.50
CA LYS A 308 -4.04 -24.23 -21.62
C LYS A 308 -5.25 -25.14 -21.91
N THR A 309 -5.08 -26.05 -22.87
CA THR A 309 -5.85 -27.28 -23.10
C THR A 309 -7.35 -27.24 -22.76
N SER A 310 -8.13 -26.62 -23.66
CA SER A 310 -9.39 -27.18 -24.17
C SER A 310 -9.49 -26.98 -25.70
N THR A 311 -8.75 -25.99 -26.22
CA THR A 311 -8.65 -25.63 -27.65
C THR A 311 -7.20 -25.44 -28.16
N GLY A 312 -6.19 -25.52 -27.29
CA GLY A 312 -4.76 -25.50 -27.63
C GLY A 312 -4.24 -26.82 -28.19
N ASN A 313 -3.15 -26.79 -28.97
CA ASN A 313 -2.63 -27.96 -29.70
C ASN A 313 -1.45 -28.69 -29.04
N ALA A 314 -0.96 -28.23 -27.89
CA ALA A 314 0.14 -28.87 -27.13
C ALA A 314 0.04 -28.56 -25.63
N THR A 315 0.66 -29.38 -24.77
CA THR A 315 0.69 -29.16 -23.31
C THR A 315 1.79 -28.20 -22.89
N THR A 316 1.55 -27.49 -21.79
CA THR A 316 2.51 -26.55 -21.19
C THR A 316 2.71 -26.81 -19.71
N SER A 317 3.93 -26.55 -19.26
CA SER A 317 4.33 -26.57 -17.85
C SER A 317 4.71 -25.18 -17.36
N THR A 318 4.33 -24.84 -16.13
CA THR A 318 4.81 -23.64 -15.44
C THR A 318 6.30 -23.77 -15.12
N VAL A 319 7.04 -22.69 -15.34
CA VAL A 319 8.49 -22.63 -15.08
C VAL A 319 8.84 -21.42 -14.20
N PRO A 320 10.04 -21.40 -13.56
CA PRO A 320 10.52 -20.20 -12.89
C PRO A 320 10.63 -18.99 -13.84
N ALA A 321 10.65 -17.78 -13.28
CA ALA A 321 10.83 -16.55 -14.04
C ALA A 321 12.18 -16.52 -14.79
N PHE A 322 12.18 -15.98 -16.01
CA PHE A 322 13.33 -15.84 -16.90
C PHE A 322 13.31 -14.53 -17.73
#